data_AF-A0A2H0TCV4-F1
#
_entry.id   AF-A0A2H0TCV4-F1
#
_cell.length_a   1.000
_cell.length_b   1.000
_cell.length_c   1.000
_cell.angle_alpha   90.00
_cell.angle_beta   90.00
_cell.angle_gamma   90.00
#
_symmetry.space_group_name_H-M   'P 1'
#
loop_
_entity.id
_entity.type
_entity.pdbx_description
1 polymer ?
#
loop_
_entity_poly.entity_id
_entity_poly.type
_entity_poly.pdbx_seq_one_letter_code
_entity_poly.pdbx_strand_id
1 'polypeptide(L)' 'MSQDRLIKFACGTCKRINYWSSKNKKLVTKKIELNKYCKWCKKKIKHKEVKK' A
#
# COMPACT_ATOMS: atom_id res chain seq x y z
N MET A 1 20.24 -5.96 7.56
CA MET A 1 18.99 -5.44 8.16
C MET A 1 17.82 -5.79 7.25
N SER A 2 17.03 -6.82 7.58
CA SER A 2 15.98 -7.33 6.70
C SER A 2 14.72 -6.45 6.75
N GLN A 3 14.25 -5.99 5.59
CA GLN A 3 13.03 -5.20 5.44
C GLN A 3 11.78 -6.11 5.40
N ASP A 4 11.67 -7.07 6.33
CA ASP A 4 10.63 -8.11 6.30
C ASP A 4 9.21 -7.56 6.50
N ARG A 5 9.12 -6.41 7.18
CA ARG A 5 7.86 -5.73 7.50
C ARG A 5 7.45 -4.70 6.45
N LEU A 6 8.32 -4.37 5.50
CA LEU A 6 8.08 -3.30 4.54
C LEU A 6 7.10 -3.74 3.45
N ILE A 7 6.10 -2.92 3.19
CA ILE A 7 4.97 -3.19 2.29
C ILE A 7 4.71 -1.97 1.42
N LYS A 8 4.32 -2.24 0.17
CA LYS A 8 4.00 -1.22 -0.83
C LYS A 8 2.49 -1.08 -0.94
N PHE A 9 2.03 0.14 -1.16
CA PHE A 9 0.64 0.41 -1.51
C PHE A 9 0.58 0.96 -2.94
N ALA A 10 -0.14 0.24 -3.81
CA ALA A 10 -0.41 0.67 -5.16
C ALA A 10 -1.79 1.30 -5.26
N CYS A 11 -1.87 2.37 -6.04
CA CYS A 11 -3.14 3.01 -6.38
C CYS A 11 -3.95 2.11 -7.32
N GLY A 12 -5.25 1.94 -7.08
CA GLY A 12 -6.09 1.07 -7.92
C GLY A 12 -6.23 1.54 -9.38
N THR A 13 -6.11 2.84 -9.66
CA THR A 13 -6.34 3.41 -11.01
C THR A 13 -5.06 3.50 -11.82
N CYS A 14 -4.02 4.14 -11.27
CA CYS A 14 -2.76 4.34 -11.97
C CYS A 14 -1.75 3.19 -11.76
N LYS A 15 -2.08 2.22 -10.88
CA LYS A 15 -1.22 1.06 -10.52
C LYS A 15 0.17 1.44 -9.98
N ARG A 16 0.44 2.73 -9.77
CA ARG A 16 1.70 3.23 -9.23
C ARG A 16 1.78 3.01 -7.72
N ILE A 17 2.98 2.67 -7.27
CA ILE A 17 3.30 2.57 -5.86
C ILE A 17 3.58 3.97 -5.35
N ASN A 18 2.69 4.49 -4.52
CA ASN A 18 2.77 5.85 -3.98
C ASN A 18 3.24 5.86 -2.52
N TYR A 19 2.99 4.77 -1.79
CA TYR A 19 3.24 4.71 -0.37
C TYR A 19 3.98 3.44 0.01
N TRP A 20 4.84 3.61 1.01
CA TRP A 20 5.51 2.54 1.73
C TRP A 20 5.03 2.58 3.16
N SER A 21 4.75 1.41 3.71
CA SER A 21 4.37 1.26 5.11
C SER A 21 4.99 -0.01 5.66
N SER A 22 4.89 -0.19 6.96
CA SER A 22 5.28 -1.44 7.60
C SER A 22 4.04 -2.13 8.15
N LYS A 23 3.96 -3.45 7.96
CA LYS A 23 2.96 -4.27 8.65
C LYS A 23 3.64 -5.48 9.25
N ASN A 24 3.15 -5.87 10.43
CA ASN A 24 3.51 -7.13 11.02
C ASN A 24 2.65 -8.24 10.39
N LYS A 25 3.24 -9.00 9.47
CA LYS A 25 2.58 -10.11 8.74
C LYS A 25 2.02 -11.19 9.67
N LYS A 26 2.54 -11.32 10.91
CA LYS A 26 2.07 -12.30 11.90
C LYS A 26 0.74 -11.90 12.55
N LEU A 27 0.54 -10.61 12.82
CA LEU A 27 -0.66 -10.10 13.50
C LEU A 27 -1.76 -9.70 12.51
N VAL A 28 -1.37 -9.12 11.36
CA VAL A 28 -2.32 -8.63 10.36
C VAL A 28 -2.24 -9.50 9.11
N THR A 29 -3.08 -10.53 9.07
CA THR A 29 -3.19 -11.47 7.94
C THR A 29 -4.04 -10.93 6.79
N LYS A 30 -4.96 -9.99 7.07
CA LYS A 30 -5.84 -9.38 6.07
C LYS A 30 -5.06 -8.46 5.13
N LYS A 31 -5.50 -8.41 3.86
CA LYS A 31 -5.02 -7.42 2.89
C LYS A 31 -5.54 -6.05 3.28
N ILE A 32 -4.64 -5.08 3.41
CA ILE A 32 -5.01 -3.72 3.79
C ILE A 32 -5.42 -2.95 2.53
N GLU A 33 -6.60 -2.33 2.58
CA GLU A 33 -7.06 -1.35 1.58
C GLU A 33 -7.28 -0.01 2.27
N LEU A 34 -6.60 1.03 1.81
CA LEU A 34 -6.70 2.38 2.40
C LEU A 34 -7.15 3.40 1.37
N ASN A 35 -8.09 4.25 1.75
CA ASN A 35 -8.44 5.43 0.97
C ASN A 35 -7.39 6.52 1.19
N LYS A 36 -6.43 6.62 0.25
CA LYS A 36 -5.40 7.67 0.26
C LYS A 36 -5.47 8.52 -0.98
N TYR A 37 -4.94 9.73 -0.86
CA TYR A 37 -4.78 10.63 -1.99
C TYR A 37 -3.72 10.08 -2.95
N CYS A 38 -4.02 10.04 -4.25
CA CYS A 38 -3.02 9.71 -5.25
C CYS A 38 -2.51 11.01 -5.89
N LYS A 39 -1.21 11.31 -5.77
CA LYS A 39 -0.59 12.50 -6.40
C LYS A 39 -0.78 12.53 -7.92
N TRP A 40 -0.79 11.36 -8.56
CA TRP A 40 -0.90 11.23 -10.01
C TRP A 40 -2.32 11.41 -10.52
N CYS A 41 -3.30 10.82 -9.84
CA CYS A 41 -4.71 10.94 -10.22
C CYS A 41 -5.39 12.19 -9.64
N LYS A 42 -4.69 12.91 -8.76
CA LYS A 42 -5.17 14.08 -8.00
C LYS A 42 -6.51 13.88 -7.26
N LYS A 43 -6.83 12.64 -6.88
CA LYS A 43 -8.09 12.23 -6.24
C LYS A 43 -7.82 11.25 -5.09
N LYS A 44 -8.73 11.16 -4.11
CA LYS A 44 -8.70 10.12 -3.07
C LYS A 44 -9.23 8.82 -3.64
N ILE A 45 -8.40 7.78 -3.66
CA ILE A 45 -8.68 6.49 -4.28
C ILE A 45 -8.23 5.36 -3.34
N LYS A 46 -8.88 4.20 -3.45
CA LYS A 46 -8.45 2.97 -2.76
C LYS A 46 -7.06 2.55 -3.23
N HIS A 47 -6.12 2.53 -2.29
CA HIS A 47 -4.80 1.97 -2.46
C HIS A 47 -4.79 0.56 -1.86
N LYS A 48 -4.31 -0.40 -2.64
CA LYS A 48 -4.24 -1.82 -2.26
C LYS A 48 -2.82 -2.19 -1.88
N GLU A 49 -2.72 -3.07 -0.89
CA GLU A 49 -1.46 -3.69 -0.51
C GLU A 49 -0.87 -4.51 -1.67
N VAL A 50 0.37 -4.24 -2.04
CA VAL A 50 1.15 -5.02 -3.00
C VAL A 50 2.27 -5.69 -2.24
N LYS A 51 2.32 -7.03 -2.34
CA LYS A 51 3.44 -7.80 -1.80
C LYS A 51 4.71 -7.45 -2.55
N LYS A 52 5.84 -7.43 -1.84
CA LYS A 52 7.17 -7.34 -2.46
C LYS A 52 7.37 -8.51 -3.41
#